data_AF-A0A562Q156-F1
#
_entry.id   AF-A0A562Q156-F1
#
_cell.length_a   1.000
_cell.length_b   1.000
_cell.length_c   1.000
_cell.angle_alpha   90.00
_cell.angle_beta   90.00
_cell.angle_gamma   90.00
#
_symmetry.space_group_name_H-M   'P 1'
#
loop_
_entity.id
_entity.type
_entity.pdbx_description
1 polymer ?
#
loop_
_entity_poly.entity_id
_entity_poly.type
_entity_poly.pdbx_seq_one_letter_code
_entity_poly.pdbx_strand_id
1 'polypeptide(L)'
;MMKRQPRRDREMEALVRQGLVVDAQRGTANAWVYMAAQGVPRNVILRVLSAPANRRDGDRFAVEATREPAPAVRVRAPRYAH
;
A
#
# COMPACT_ATOMS: atom_id res chain seq x y z
N MET A 1 22.26 -17.80 13.59
CA MET A 1 21.07 -18.04 12.77
C MET A 1 19.89 -17.29 13.39
N MET A 2 19.59 -16.07 12.90
CA MET A 2 18.49 -15.26 13.44
C MET A 2 17.15 -15.83 12.96
N LYS A 3 16.33 -16.32 13.90
CA LYS A 3 14.98 -16.80 13.59
C LYS A 3 14.14 -15.60 13.12
N ARG A 4 13.73 -15.60 11.85
CA ARG A 4 12.71 -14.68 11.35
C ARG A 4 11.46 -14.87 12.20
N GLN A 5 11.08 -13.85 12.94
CA GLN A 5 9.86 -13.88 13.75
C GLN A 5 8.68 -13.55 12.82
N PRO A 6 7.81 -14.51 12.49
CA PRO A 6 6.76 -14.32 11.48
C PRO A 6 5.76 -13.22 11.84
N ARG A 7 5.63 -12.84 13.12
CA ARG A 7 4.80 -11.72 13.55
C ARG A 7 5.39 -10.37 13.13
N ARG A 8 6.69 -10.18 13.33
CA ARG A 8 7.41 -8.95 12.98
C ARG A 8 7.49 -8.73 11.47
N ASP A 9 7.56 -9.84 10.72
CA ASP A 9 7.54 -9.80 9.26
C ASP A 9 6.16 -9.33 8.72
N ARG A 10 5.05 -9.79 9.32
CA ARG A 10 3.69 -9.36 8.93
C ARG A 10 3.40 -7.89 9.22
N GLU A 11 3.83 -7.40 10.38
CA GLU A 11 3.66 -6.00 10.75
C GLU A 11 4.45 -5.09 9.80
N MET A 12 5.70 -5.45 9.50
CA MET A 12 6.53 -4.74 8.53
C MET A 12 5.88 -4.71 7.13
N GLU A 13 5.33 -5.83 6.69
CA GLU A 13 4.62 -5.92 5.40
C GLU A 13 3.39 -4.99 5.36
N ALA A 14 2.63 -4.89 6.45
CA ALA A 14 1.49 -4.00 6.53
C ALA A 14 1.90 -2.52 6.46
N LEU A 15 2.97 -2.13 7.18
CA LEU A 15 3.51 -0.77 7.15
C LEU A 15 4.04 -0.38 5.77
N VAL A 16 4.74 -1.31 5.11
CA VAL A 16 5.22 -1.11 3.72
C VAL A 16 4.04 -0.92 2.78
N ARG A 17 3.02 -1.79 2.85
CA ARG A 17 1.83 -1.68 2.00
C ARG A 17 1.13 -0.33 2.17
N GLN A 18 0.95 0.12 3.41
CA GLN A 18 0.35 1.41 3.69
C GLN A 18 1.21 2.57 3.17
N GLY A 19 2.54 2.49 3.29
CA GLY A 19 3.46 3.45 2.71
C GLY A 19 3.34 3.55 1.18
N LEU A 20 3.08 2.44 0.50
CA LEU A 20 2.88 2.42 -0.95
C LEU A 20 1.54 3.01 -1.37
N VAL A 21 0.50 2.88 -0.55
CA VAL A 21 -0.77 3.60 -0.75
C VAL A 21 -0.54 5.12 -0.64
N VAL A 22 0.24 5.56 0.36
CA VAL A 22 0.63 6.97 0.50
C VAL A 22 1.45 7.46 -0.70
N ASP A 23 2.38 6.65 -1.21
CA ASP A 23 3.16 6.95 -2.42
C ASP A 23 2.23 7.20 -3.62
N ALA A 24 1.23 6.34 -3.80
CA ALA A 24 0.27 6.44 -4.89
C ALA A 24 -0.63 7.68 -4.79
N GLN A 25 -1.03 8.08 -3.58
CA GLN A 25 -1.97 9.19 -3.36
C GLN A 25 -1.29 10.57 -3.22
N ARG A 26 -0.12 10.60 -2.57
CA ARG A 26 0.53 11.83 -2.08
C ARG A 26 1.99 11.95 -2.50
N GLY A 27 2.51 10.98 -3.25
CA GLY A 27 3.87 10.96 -3.75
C GLY A 27 4.90 10.43 -2.75
N THR A 28 6.08 10.15 -3.31
CA THR A 28 7.16 9.39 -2.66
C THR A 28 7.73 10.03 -1.40
N ALA A 29 7.83 11.36 -1.35
CA ALA A 29 8.35 12.06 -0.17
C ALA A 29 7.45 11.85 1.07
N ASN A 30 6.12 11.89 0.88
CA ASN A 30 5.15 11.66 1.96
C ASN A 30 5.17 10.19 2.41
N ALA A 31 5.30 9.26 1.46
CA ALA A 31 5.43 7.84 1.77
C ALA A 31 6.68 7.53 2.59
N TRP A 32 7.80 8.18 2.25
CA TRP A 32 9.05 8.06 2.99
C TRP A 32 8.88 8.50 4.44
N VAL A 33 8.34 9.71 4.65
CA VAL A 33 8.14 10.28 6.00
C VAL A 33 7.22 9.37 6.82
N TYR A 34 6.13 8.89 6.22
CA TYR A 34 5.22 7.94 6.88
C TYR A 34 5.96 6.67 7.33
N MET A 35 6.65 5.98 6.42
CA MET A 35 7.32 4.72 6.75
C MET A 35 8.46 4.91 7.77
N ALA A 36 9.20 6.02 7.68
CA ALA A 36 10.25 6.35 8.65
C ALA A 36 9.67 6.57 10.05
N ALA A 37 8.54 7.28 10.16
CA ALA A 37 7.85 7.52 11.42
C ALA A 37 7.31 6.22 12.07
N GLN A 38 6.98 5.21 11.25
CA GLN A 38 6.54 3.89 11.73
C GLN A 38 7.71 2.93 12.03
N GLY A 39 8.96 3.39 11.93
CA GLY A 39 10.14 2.59 12.26
C GLY A 39 10.56 1.58 11.17
N VAL A 40 10.08 1.75 9.92
CA VAL A 40 10.53 0.92 8.81
C VAL A 40 12.00 1.22 8.50
N PRO A 41 12.88 0.20 8.39
CA PRO A 41 14.29 0.42 8.11
C PRO A 41 14.53 1.15 6.78
N ARG A 42 15.47 2.11 6.77
CA ARG A 42 15.77 2.95 5.58
C ARG A 42 16.07 2.14 4.31
N ASN A 43 16.79 1.03 4.42
CA ASN A 43 17.09 0.15 3.30
C ASN A 43 15.83 -0.49 2.69
N VAL A 44 14.83 -0.79 3.53
CA VAL A 44 13.53 -1.30 3.08
C VAL A 44 12.77 -0.21 2.35
N ILE A 45 12.68 1.00 2.93
CA ILE A 45 12.00 2.16 2.34
C ILE A 45 12.58 2.48 0.96
N LEU A 46 13.92 2.60 0.87
CA LEU A 46 14.59 2.85 -0.41
C LEU A 46 14.22 1.80 -1.44
N ARG A 47 14.34 0.52 -1.10
CA ARG A 47 14.06 -0.58 -2.01
C ARG A 47 12.62 -0.54 -2.55
N VAL A 48 11.63 -0.29 -1.70
CA VAL A 48 10.22 -0.34 -2.11
C VAL A 48 9.78 0.90 -2.89
N LEU A 49 10.37 2.06 -2.61
CA LEU A 49 10.07 3.30 -3.33
C LEU A 49 10.84 3.44 -4.64
N SER A 50 12.12 3.02 -4.69
CA SER A 50 12.96 3.18 -5.88
C SER A 50 12.80 2.08 -6.93
N ALA A 51 12.37 0.88 -6.53
CA ALA A 51 12.21 -0.26 -7.43
C ALA A 51 10.77 -0.82 -7.38
N PRO A 52 9.80 -0.17 -8.06
CA PRO A 52 8.42 -0.64 -8.09
C PRO A 52 8.29 -2.08 -8.61
N ALA A 53 9.17 -2.49 -9.52
CA ALA A 53 9.22 -3.84 -10.10
C ALA A 53 9.62 -4.94 -9.09
N ASN A 54 10.20 -4.58 -7.94
CA ASN A 54 10.60 -5.51 -6.89
C ASN A 54 9.57 -5.59 -5.74
N ARG A 55 8.42 -4.93 -5.88
CA ARG A 55 7.31 -5.00 -4.91
C ARG A 55 6.66 -6.39 -5.02
N ARG A 56 6.18 -6.94 -3.89
CA ARG A 56 5.42 -8.20 -3.93
C ARG A 56 4.08 -7.97 -4.64
N ASP A 57 3.49 -9.00 -5.22
CA ASP A 57 2.20 -8.86 -5.93
C ASP A 57 1.11 -8.20 -5.07
N GLY A 58 1.03 -8.56 -3.78
CA GLY A 58 0.08 -7.95 -2.84
C GLY A 58 0.28 -6.44 -2.61
N ASP A 59 1.49 -5.94 -2.82
CA ASP A 59 1.81 -4.51 -2.72
C ASP A 59 1.42 -3.76 -3.99
N ARG A 60 1.55 -4.44 -5.14
CA ARG A 60 1.10 -3.94 -6.44
C ARG A 60 -0.42 -3.77 -6.47
N PHE A 61 -1.17 -4.79 -6.04
CA PHE A 61 -2.64 -4.73 -5.98
C PHE A 61 -3.13 -3.60 -5.07
N ALA A 62 -2.47 -3.33 -3.95
CA ALA A 62 -2.84 -2.24 -3.06
C ALA A 62 -2.68 -0.87 -3.73
N VAL A 63 -1.63 -0.68 -4.52
CA VAL A 63 -1.39 0.55 -5.28
C VAL A 63 -2.40 0.70 -6.42
N GLU A 64 -2.66 -0.37 -7.18
CA GLU A 64 -3.60 -0.38 -8.30
C GLU A 64 -5.04 -0.11 -7.82
N ALA A 65 -5.48 -0.75 -6.74
CA ALA A 65 -6.79 -0.49 -6.12
C ALA A 65 -6.98 0.97 -5.65
N THR A 66 -5.89 1.70 -5.42
CA THR A 66 -5.93 3.11 -5.04
C THR A 66 -5.91 4.05 -6.25
N ARG A 67 -5.42 3.58 -7.41
CA ARG A 67 -5.31 4.36 -8.65
C ARG A 67 -6.55 4.27 -9.53
N GLU A 68 -7.29 3.16 -9.48
CA GLU A 68 -8.58 3.08 -10.14
C GLU A 68 -9.64 3.81 -9.30
N PRO A 69 -10.40 4.76 -9.86
CA PRO A 69 -11.66 5.13 -9.24
C PRO A 69 -12.51 3.86 -9.22
N ALA A 70 -12.98 3.46 -8.04
CA ALA A 70 -13.85 2.30 -7.86
C ALA A 70 -14.89 2.25 -9.01
N PRO A 71 -15.10 1.11 -9.68
CA PRO A 71 -16.06 1.04 -10.77
C PRO A 71 -17.37 1.58 -10.24
N ALA A 72 -17.89 2.63 -10.87
CA ALA A 72 -19.10 3.30 -10.44
C ALA A 72 -20.18 2.23 -10.24
N VAL A 73 -20.40 1.83 -8.99
CA VAL A 73 -21.46 0.90 -8.62
C VAL A 73 -22.71 1.67 -8.92
N ARG A 74 -23.26 1.47 -10.12
CA ARG A 74 -24.53 2.06 -10.54
C ARG A 74 -25.58 1.43 -9.65
N VAL A 75 -25.83 2.06 -8.50
CA VAL A 75 -26.95 1.72 -7.64
C VAL A 75 -28.19 1.87 -8.52
N ARG A 76 -28.81 0.74 -8.85
CA ARG A 76 -30.00 0.71 -9.70
C ARG A 76 -31.09 1.47 -8.93
N ALA A 77 -31.51 2.63 -9.43
CA ALA A 77 -32.54 3.43 -8.79
C ALA A 77 -33.80 2.58 -8.55
N PRO A 78 -34.44 2.67 -7.38
CA PRO A 78 -35.67 1.94 -7.11
C PRO A 78 -36.73 2.43 -8.10
N ARG A 79 -37.32 1.49 -8.84
CA ARG A 79 -38.48 1.78 -9.67
C ARG A 79 -39.66 1.99 -8.73
N TYR A 80 -40.08 3.23 -8.55
CA TYR A 80 -41.37 3.53 -7.95
C TYR A 80 -42.45 3.02 -8.92
N ALA A 81 -43.21 2.01 -8.48
CA ALA A 81 -44.42 1.57 -9.15
C ALA A 81 -45.55 2.54 -8.75
N HIS A 82 -46.31 2.99 -9.75
CA HIS A 82 -47.49 3.83 -9.60
C HIS A 82 -48.67 3.05 -9.05
#